data_AF-A0A8T8W9V8-F1
#
_entry.id   AF-A0A8T8W9V8-F1
#
_cell.length_a   1.000
_cell.length_b   1.000
_cell.length_c   1.000
_cell.angle_alpha   90.00
_cell.angle_beta   90.00
_cell.angle_gamma   90.00
#
_symmetry.space_group_name_H-M   'P 1'
#
loop_
_entity.id
_entity.type
_entity.pdbx_description
1 polymer ?
#
loop_
_entity_poly.entity_id
_entity_poly.type
_entity_poly.pdbx_seq_one_letter_code
_entity_poly.pdbx_strand_id
1 'polypeptide(L)'
;MAKPVEGGWRTLAFSREEAWVVHAALLDGVRTAVEAGDATEGFPELDALAAIEDGRERFDPAEVDVIRGALEAYLPGAPPRDLAPGRAALRRTDAPEIPDA
;
A
#
# COMPACT_ATOMS: atom_id res chain seq x y z
N MET A 1 -21.41 0.52 -14.71
CA MET A 1 -20.78 -0.60 -15.45
C MET A 1 -19.29 -0.30 -15.48
N ALA A 2 -18.54 -0.81 -14.49
CA ALA A 2 -17.09 -0.59 -14.41
C ALA A 2 -16.42 -1.34 -15.57
N LYS A 3 -15.58 -0.65 -16.32
CA LYS A 3 -14.83 -1.24 -17.44
C LYS A 3 -13.83 -2.26 -16.89
N PRO A 4 -13.55 -3.36 -17.60
CA PRO A 4 -12.44 -4.21 -17.22
C PRO A 4 -11.17 -3.40 -17.41
N VAL A 5 -10.45 -3.12 -16.33
CA VAL A 5 -9.10 -2.58 -16.41
C VAL A 5 -8.22 -3.71 -16.92
N GLU A 6 -7.90 -3.69 -18.22
CA GLU A 6 -6.81 -4.52 -18.73
C GLU A 6 -5.52 -3.99 -18.10
N GLY A 7 -5.02 -4.70 -17.07
CA GLY A 7 -3.83 -4.31 -16.34
C GLY A 7 -3.64 -5.16 -15.08
N GLY A 8 -3.09 -6.36 -15.28
CA GLY A 8 -2.30 -7.15 -14.32
C GLY A 8 -2.60 -6.98 -12.83
N TRP A 9 -3.26 -7.96 -12.24
CA TRP A 9 -3.25 -8.11 -10.78
C TRP A 9 -1.81 -8.33 -10.32
N ARG A 10 -1.35 -7.56 -9.33
CA ARG A 10 -0.01 -7.72 -8.77
C ARG A 10 -0.06 -8.52 -7.48
N THR A 11 0.80 -9.53 -7.40
CA THR A 11 1.05 -10.24 -6.15
C THR A 11 2.04 -9.45 -5.29
N LEU A 12 1.60 -8.95 -4.14
CA LEU A 12 2.41 -8.28 -3.12
C LEU A 12 2.51 -9.20 -1.88
N ALA A 13 3.58 -9.99 -1.83
CA ALA A 13 3.92 -10.77 -0.65
C ALA A 13 4.89 -9.99 0.24
N PHE A 14 4.37 -9.43 1.34
CA PHE A 14 5.16 -8.74 2.34
C PHE A 14 5.65 -9.70 3.41
N SER A 15 6.91 -9.56 3.83
CA SER A 15 7.36 -10.14 5.08
C SER A 15 6.60 -9.53 6.26
N ARG A 16 6.65 -10.15 7.44
CA ARG A 16 5.99 -9.60 8.64
C ARG A 16 6.43 -8.17 8.95
N GLU A 17 7.72 -7.88 8.84
CA GLU A 17 8.28 -6.56 9.12
C GLU A 17 7.85 -5.53 8.07
N GLU A 18 7.77 -5.94 6.81
CA GLU A 18 7.27 -5.08 5.73
C GLU A 18 5.79 -4.79 5.91
N ALA A 19 4.97 -5.80 6.20
CA ALA A 19 3.55 -5.65 6.44
C ALA A 19 3.28 -4.67 7.59
N TRP A 20 4.07 -4.74 8.67
CA TRP A 20 3.99 -3.78 9.78
C TRP A 20 4.24 -2.33 9.34
N VAL A 21 5.22 -2.09 8.48
CA VAL A 21 5.50 -0.74 7.97
C VAL A 21 4.43 -0.28 6.99
N VAL A 22 3.93 -1.17 6.13
CA VAL A 22 2.81 -0.86 5.22
C VAL A 22 1.57 -0.47 6.04
N HIS A 23 1.26 -1.20 7.10
CA HIS A 23 0.21 -0.85 8.06
C HIS A 23 0.38 0.55 8.63
N ALA A 24 1.58 0.86 9.14
CA ALA A 24 1.87 2.17 9.73
C ALA A 24 1.73 3.30 8.69
N ALA A 25 2.21 3.08 7.47
CA ALA A 25 2.13 4.05 6.38
C ALA A 25 0.69 4.33 5.95
N LEU A 26 -0.13 3.28 5.79
CA LEU A 26 -1.55 3.42 5.45
C LEU A 26 -2.32 4.18 6.53
N LEU A 27 -2.10 3.85 7.81
CA LEU A 27 -2.72 4.57 8.93
C LEU A 27 -2.26 6.03 9.04
N ASP A 28 -0.98 6.32 8.77
CA ASP A 28 -0.47 7.69 8.74
C ASP A 28 -1.08 8.51 7.58
N GLY A 29 -1.29 7.88 6.42
CA GLY A 29 -2.01 8.45 5.29
C GLY A 29 -3.45 8.84 5.65
N VAL A 30 -4.20 7.92 6.25
CA VAL A 30 -5.57 8.19 6.75
C VAL A 30 -5.58 9.33 7.76
N ARG A 31 -4.64 9.31 8.73
CA ARG A 31 -4.54 10.37 9.73
C ARG A 31 -4.34 11.73 9.06
N THR A 32 -3.41 11.80 8.12
CA THR A 32 -3.09 13.03 7.38
C THR A 32 -4.28 13.53 6.57
N ALA A 33 -5.00 12.65 5.86
CA ALA A 33 -6.20 13.01 5.10
C ALA A 33 -7.33 13.53 6.00
N VAL A 34 -7.53 12.90 7.17
CA VAL A 34 -8.47 13.38 8.19
C VAL A 34 -8.07 14.76 8.71
N GLU A 35 -6.79 14.97 9.04
CA GLU A 35 -6.27 16.24 9.54
C GLU A 35 -6.38 17.37 8.49
N ALA A 36 -6.24 17.04 7.20
CA ALA A 36 -6.41 17.97 6.09
C ALA A 36 -7.89 18.29 5.78
N GLY A 37 -8.83 17.49 6.28
CA GLY A 37 -10.25 17.61 5.97
C GLY A 37 -10.64 17.04 4.60
N ASP A 38 -9.77 16.23 3.98
CA ASP A 38 -9.94 15.67 2.64
C ASP A 38 -10.79 14.38 2.61
N ALA A 39 -11.69 14.20 3.58
CA ALA A 39 -12.50 12.98 3.75
C ALA A 39 -13.70 12.86 2.77
N THR A 40 -13.60 13.43 1.57
CA THR A 40 -14.75 13.67 0.68
C THR A 40 -15.30 12.39 0.03
N GLU A 41 -14.48 11.35 -0.15
CA GLU A 41 -14.87 10.09 -0.84
C GLU A 41 -14.40 8.79 -0.15
N GLY A 42 -14.11 8.85 1.16
CA GLY A 42 -13.64 7.69 1.94
C GLY A 42 -12.11 7.62 2.08
N PHE A 43 -11.60 6.45 2.49
CA PHE A 43 -10.18 6.22 2.76
C PHE A 43 -9.71 4.94 2.04
N PRO A 44 -9.22 5.03 0.79
CA PRO A 44 -8.73 3.86 0.06
C PRO A 44 -7.57 3.14 0.78
N GLU A 45 -6.84 3.85 1.64
CA GLU A 45 -5.83 3.27 2.51
C GLU A 45 -6.42 2.28 3.52
N LEU A 46 -7.65 2.50 4.01
CA LEU A 46 -8.33 1.56 4.91
C LEU A 46 -8.77 0.28 4.18
N ASP A 47 -9.18 0.40 2.91
CA ASP A 47 -9.52 -0.76 2.08
C ASP A 47 -8.27 -1.61 1.79
N ALA A 48 -7.16 -0.95 1.45
CA ALA A 48 -5.86 -1.62 1.29
C ALA A 48 -5.39 -2.28 2.59
N LEU A 49 -5.60 -1.62 3.74
CA LEU A 49 -5.26 -2.14 5.06
C LEU A 49 -6.03 -3.42 5.37
N ALA A 50 -7.36 -3.39 5.24
CA ALA A 50 -8.23 -4.52 5.52
C ALA A 50 -7.86 -5.73 4.66
N ALA A 51 -7.57 -5.49 3.38
CA ALA A 51 -7.09 -6.52 2.48
C ALA A 51 -5.79 -7.19 2.94
N ILE A 52 -4.80 -6.41 3.38
CA ILE A 52 -3.54 -6.94 3.90
C ILE A 52 -3.77 -7.73 5.20
N GLU A 53 -4.66 -7.25 6.08
CA GLU A 53 -5.04 -7.94 7.32
C GLU A 53 -5.73 -9.28 7.05
N ASP A 54 -6.56 -9.35 6.01
CA ASP A 54 -7.21 -10.57 5.54
C ASP A 54 -6.24 -11.54 4.83
N GLY A 55 -4.97 -11.16 4.68
CA GLY A 55 -3.94 -11.96 4.02
C GLY A 55 -4.08 -11.98 2.49
N ARG A 56 -4.75 -11.00 1.89
CA ARG A 56 -4.82 -10.86 0.44
C ARG A 56 -3.44 -10.49 -0.10
N GLU A 57 -2.98 -11.27 -1.07
CA GLU A 57 -1.71 -11.00 -1.75
C GLU A 57 -1.90 -10.36 -3.13
N ARG A 58 -3.11 -10.43 -3.72
CA ARG A 58 -3.37 -9.91 -5.07
C ARG A 58 -4.07 -8.55 -5.03
N PHE A 59 -3.46 -7.55 -5.63
CA PHE A 59 -3.92 -6.16 -5.68
C PHE A 59 -4.02 -5.68 -7.11
N ASP A 60 -5.03 -4.87 -7.40
CA ASP A 60 -5.12 -4.18 -8.69
C ASP A 60 -4.14 -2.98 -8.73
N PRO A 61 -3.86 -2.41 -9.93
CA PRO A 61 -2.91 -1.31 -10.05
C PRO A 61 -3.23 -0.08 -9.20
N ALA A 62 -4.52 0.27 -9.03
CA ALA A 62 -4.90 1.44 -8.24
C ALA A 62 -4.64 1.18 -6.74
N GLU A 63 -4.90 -0.03 -6.26
CA GLU A 63 -4.57 -0.43 -4.89
C GLU A 63 -3.06 -0.45 -4.64
N VAL A 64 -2.27 -0.92 -5.61
CA VAL A 64 -0.80 -0.85 -5.54
C VAL A 64 -0.31 0.60 -5.46
N ASP A 65 -0.91 1.51 -6.23
CA ASP A 65 -0.56 2.93 -6.21
C ASP A 65 -0.90 3.60 -4.87
N VAL A 66 -2.02 3.21 -4.23
CA VAL A 66 -2.37 3.65 -2.87
C VAL A 66 -1.30 3.21 -1.86
N ILE A 67 -0.90 1.93 -1.89
CA ILE A 67 0.13 1.40 -1.00
C ILE A 67 1.49 2.10 -1.25
N ARG A 68 1.86 2.30 -2.52
CA ARG A 68 3.09 3.01 -2.90
C ARG A 68 3.08 4.44 -2.37
N GLY A 69 2.01 5.18 -2.63
CA GLY A 69 1.88 6.58 -2.22
C GLY A 69 1.96 6.75 -0.70
N ALA A 70 1.31 5.86 0.06
CA ALA A 70 1.40 5.85 1.51
C ALA A 70 2.84 5.63 2.00
N LEU A 71 3.56 4.65 1.42
CA LEU A 71 4.96 4.38 1.76
C LEU A 71 5.89 5.56 1.42
N GLU A 72 5.69 6.19 0.26
CA GLU A 72 6.47 7.35 -0.18
C GLU A 72 6.28 8.55 0.76
N ALA A 73 5.05 8.79 1.21
CA ALA A 73 4.74 9.87 2.16
C ALA A 73 5.29 9.58 3.57
N TYR A 74 5.20 8.32 4.02
CA TYR A 74 5.60 7.91 5.37
C TYR A 74 7.13 7.88 5.58
N LEU A 75 7.87 7.30 4.63
CA LEU A 75 9.29 6.98 4.79
C LEU A 75 10.22 8.17 5.13
N PRO A 76 10.00 9.41 4.63
CA PRO A 76 10.82 10.56 5.00
C PRO A 76 10.78 10.91 6.50
N GLY A 77 9.67 10.61 7.18
CA GLY A 77 9.47 10.87 8.61
C GLY A 77 9.49 9.60 9.49
N ALA A 78 9.68 8.43 8.88
CA ALA A 78 9.58 7.15 9.56
C ALA A 78 10.70 6.95 10.61
N PRO A 79 10.42 6.26 11.73
CA PRO A 79 11.45 5.93 12.71
C PRO A 79 12.49 4.97 12.09
N PRO A 80 13.75 4.97 12.56
CA PRO A 80 14.85 4.21 11.92
C PRO A 80 14.58 2.71 11.71
N ARG A 81 13.82 2.09 12.63
CA ARG A 81 13.43 0.67 12.54
C ARG A 81 12.58 0.34 11.31
N ASP A 82 11.88 1.33 10.76
CA ASP A 82 10.92 1.13 9.67
C ASP A 82 11.57 1.39 8.30
N LEU A 83 12.75 2.01 8.25
CA LEU A 83 13.39 2.45 6.99
C LEU A 83 13.79 1.28 6.08
N ALA A 84 14.46 0.27 6.63
CA ALA A 84 14.90 -0.89 5.86
C ALA A 84 13.72 -1.73 5.35
N PRO A 85 12.79 -2.19 6.21
CA PRO A 85 11.60 -2.92 5.76
C PRO A 85 10.71 -2.08 4.86
N GLY A 86 10.49 -0.80 5.16
CA GLY A 86 9.65 0.07 4.33
C GLY A 86 10.22 0.33 2.93
N ARG A 87 11.55 0.49 2.78
CA ARG A 87 12.18 0.56 1.46
C ARG A 87 12.07 -0.77 0.70
N ALA A 88 12.09 -1.90 1.40
CA ALA A 88 11.89 -3.21 0.78
C ALA A 88 10.44 -3.41 0.33
N ALA A 89 9.47 -2.93 1.10
CA ALA A 89 8.07 -2.90 0.72
C ALA A 89 7.85 -1.99 -0.51
N LEU A 90 8.41 -0.78 -0.52
CA LEU A 90 8.30 0.15 -1.64
C LEU A 90 8.82 -0.46 -2.95
N ARG A 91 10.00 -1.09 -2.92
CA ARG A 91 10.53 -1.80 -4.10
C ARG A 91 9.62 -2.93 -4.61
N ARG A 92 8.87 -3.60 -3.73
CA ARG A 92 7.89 -4.62 -4.16
C ARG A 92 6.70 -4.00 -4.87
N THR A 93 6.27 -2.81 -4.45
CA THR A 93 5.23 -2.07 -5.17
C THR A 93 5.71 -1.61 -6.55
N ASP A 94 7.02 -1.46 -6.78
CA ASP A 94 7.59 -1.10 -8.08
C ASP A 94 7.90 -2.30 -8.98
N ALA A 95 8.12 -3.48 -8.40
CA ALA A 95 8.55 -4.67 -9.14
C ALA A 95 7.53 -5.08 -10.20
N PRO A 96 7.92 -5.27 -11.47
CA PRO A 96 7.00 -5.67 -12.53
C PRO A 96 6.28 -6.98 -12.17
N GLU A 97 5.04 -7.14 -12.63
CA GLU A 97 4.28 -8.39 -12.48
C GLU A 97 5.14 -9.52 -13.10
N ILE A 98 5.51 -10.51 -12.28
CA ILE A 98 6.10 -11.75 -12.80
C ILE A 98 4.91 -12.57 -13.29
N PRO A 99 4.77 -12.86 -14.60
CA PRO A 99 3.68 -13.68 -15.09
C PRO A 99 3.75 -15.06 -14.44
N ASP A 100 2.60 -15.58 -13.98
CA ASP A 100 2.48 -16.98 -13.56
C ASP A 100 2.96 -17.88 -14.72
N ALA A 101 3.95 -18.74 -14.42
CA ALA A 101 4.59 -19.65 -15.38
C ALA A 101 3.75 -20.89 -15.69
#